data_AF-A0AAV4K142-F1
#
_entry.id   AF-A0AAV4K142-F1
#
_cell.length_a   1.000
_cell.length_b   1.000
_cell.length_c   1.000
_cell.angle_alpha   90.00
_cell.angle_beta   90.00
_cell.angle_gamma   90.00
#
_symmetry.space_group_name_H-M   'P 1'
#
loop_
_entity.id
_entity.type
_entity.pdbx_description
1 polymer ?
#
loop_
_entity_poly.entity_id
_entity_poly.type
_entity_poly.pdbx_seq_one_letter_code
_entity_poly.pdbx_strand_id
1 'polypeptide(L)'
;MSLTDDPEFRAYRAEAQATVREYQGVMFRHQGEFTLGPHRWPCRFSVQDPAKAKPDELARLQAFAGTRGLVYTDLRLLKTHPDDDLPFPGATLPWDDGTLEVLDWSQESDFTGLRVGTCVLRRP
;
A
#
# COMPACT_ATOMS: atom_id res chain seq x y z
N MET A 1 -17.46 -22.62 13.85
CA MET A 1 -18.03 -22.24 12.54
C MET A 1 -17.10 -21.18 11.98
N SER A 2 -16.38 -21.46 10.90
CA SER A 2 -15.42 -20.53 10.33
C SER A 2 -16.17 -19.45 9.55
N LEU A 3 -15.92 -18.17 9.83
CA LEU A 3 -16.55 -17.03 9.13
C LEU A 3 -16.32 -17.07 7.60
N THR A 4 -15.29 -17.78 7.15
CA THR A 4 -14.96 -17.97 5.73
C THR A 4 -15.92 -18.89 4.95
N ASP A 5 -16.72 -19.71 5.63
CA ASP A 5 -17.70 -20.62 5.00
C ASP A 5 -19.13 -20.07 5.00
N ASP A 6 -19.32 -18.87 5.55
CA ASP A 6 -20.62 -18.19 5.52
C ASP A 6 -20.92 -17.67 4.10
N PRO A 7 -22.06 -18.06 3.48
CA PRO A 7 -22.44 -17.59 2.16
C PRO A 7 -22.64 -16.07 2.09
N GLU A 8 -23.07 -15.43 3.17
CA GLU A 8 -23.24 -13.98 3.24
C GLU A 8 -21.89 -13.27 3.23
N PHE A 9 -20.91 -13.79 4.00
CA PHE A 9 -19.54 -13.28 3.99
C PHE A 9 -18.88 -13.42 2.61
N ARG A 10 -19.11 -14.53 1.91
CA ARG A 10 -18.62 -14.74 0.54
C ARG A 10 -19.22 -13.76 -0.45
N ALA A 11 -20.51 -13.43 -0.30
CA ALA A 11 -21.17 -12.43 -1.13
C ALA A 11 -20.56 -11.03 -0.93
N TYR A 12 -20.37 -10.59 0.32
CA TYR A 12 -19.73 -9.31 0.61
C TYR A 12 -18.29 -9.23 0.12
N ARG A 13 -17.53 -10.32 0.23
CA ARG A 13 -16.17 -10.39 -0.32
C ARG A 13 -16.16 -10.24 -1.83
N ALA A 14 -17.06 -10.94 -2.53
CA ALA A 14 -17.18 -10.85 -3.98
C ALA A 14 -17.56 -9.44 -4.43
N GLU A 15 -18.47 -8.78 -3.71
CA GLU A 15 -18.84 -7.39 -3.96
C GLU A 15 -17.65 -6.44 -3.79
N ALA A 16 -16.92 -6.54 -2.67
CA ALA A 16 -15.76 -5.70 -2.42
C ALA A 16 -14.67 -5.87 -3.50
N GLN A 17 -14.40 -7.10 -3.92
CA GLN A 17 -13.47 -7.38 -5.01
C GLN A 17 -13.96 -6.82 -6.35
N ALA A 18 -15.27 -6.89 -6.63
CA ALA A 18 -15.86 -6.31 -7.82
C ALA A 18 -15.74 -4.78 -7.82
N THR A 19 -15.98 -4.12 -6.69
CA THR A 19 -15.77 -2.67 -6.54
C THR A 19 -14.31 -2.30 -6.76
N VAL A 20 -13.34 -3.05 -6.20
CA VAL A 20 -11.92 -2.77 -6.46
C VAL A 20 -11.61 -2.83 -7.96
N ARG A 21 -12.12 -3.84 -8.67
CA ARG A 21 -11.93 -3.97 -10.13
C ARG A 21 -12.57 -2.83 -10.91
N GLU A 22 -13.78 -2.42 -10.53
CA GLU A 22 -14.50 -1.33 -11.19
C GLU A 22 -13.76 0.01 -11.04
N TYR A 23 -13.26 0.31 -9.84
CA TYR A 23 -12.63 1.60 -9.54
C TYR A 23 -11.11 1.60 -9.65
N GLN A 24 -10.49 0.51 -10.12
CA GLN A 24 -9.03 0.36 -10.16
C GLN A 24 -8.32 1.47 -10.93
N GLY A 25 -8.92 1.97 -12.02
CA GLY A 25 -8.35 3.07 -12.82
C GLY A 25 -8.28 4.41 -12.10
N VAL A 26 -9.15 4.63 -11.11
CA VAL A 26 -9.15 5.82 -10.25
C VAL A 26 -8.32 5.58 -8.99
N MET A 27 -8.35 4.35 -8.47
CA MET A 27 -7.64 3.95 -7.26
C MET A 27 -6.13 3.89 -7.46
N PHE A 28 -5.65 3.34 -8.58
CA PHE A 28 -4.21 3.19 -8.89
C PHE A 28 -3.78 4.18 -9.97
N ARG A 29 -3.97 5.47 -9.66
CA ARG A 29 -3.82 6.58 -10.61
C ARG A 29 -2.38 6.91 -11.01
N HIS A 30 -1.38 6.39 -10.30
CA HIS A 30 0.02 6.64 -10.59
C HIS A 30 0.66 5.43 -11.24
N GLN A 31 1.69 5.66 -12.04
CA GLN A 31 2.49 4.61 -12.65
C GLN A 31 3.97 4.99 -12.52
N GLY A 32 4.80 4.01 -12.23
CA GLY A 32 6.24 4.21 -12.06
C GLY A 32 6.96 2.89 -11.92
N GLU A 33 8.27 2.96 -11.75
CA GLU A 33 9.12 1.78 -11.60
C GLU A 33 9.93 1.90 -10.32
N PHE A 34 9.66 1.02 -9.36
CA PHE A 34 10.49 0.88 -8.19
C PHE A 34 11.75 0.09 -8.55
N THR A 35 12.88 0.42 -7.93
CA THR A 35 14.18 -0.19 -8.21
C THR A 35 14.95 -0.53 -6.94
N LEU A 36 15.64 -1.68 -6.96
CA LEU A 36 16.58 -2.11 -5.91
C LEU A 36 17.73 -2.87 -6.56
N GLY A 37 18.88 -2.22 -6.70
CA GLY A 37 20.00 -2.77 -7.48
C GLY A 37 19.58 -3.04 -8.93
N PRO A 38 19.73 -4.28 -9.45
CA PRO A 38 19.33 -4.62 -10.81
C PRO A 38 17.82 -4.90 -10.95
N HIS A 39 17.08 -5.04 -9.84
CA HIS A 39 15.68 -5.42 -9.86
C HIS A 39 14.77 -4.22 -10.10
N ARG A 40 13.71 -4.44 -10.89
CA ARG A 40 12.76 -3.41 -11.34
C ARG A 40 11.33 -3.93 -11.17
N TRP A 41 10.46 -3.08 -10.66
CA TRP A 41 9.03 -3.35 -10.48
C TRP A 41 8.21 -2.22 -11.09
N PRO A 42 7.91 -2.29 -12.40
CA PRO A 42 6.95 -1.39 -13.02
C PRO A 42 5.57 -1.70 -12.44
N CYS A 43 4.93 -0.72 -11.81
CA CYS A 43 3.62 -0.90 -11.23
C CYS A 43 2.76 0.36 -11.31
N ARG A 44 1.46 0.13 -11.29
CA ARG A 44 0.42 1.13 -11.06
C ARG A 44 0.14 1.15 -9.56
N PHE A 45 0.05 2.34 -8.98
CA PHE A 45 -0.07 2.47 -7.54
C PHE A 45 -0.83 3.72 -7.08
N SER A 46 -1.19 3.72 -5.80
CA SER A 46 -1.57 4.92 -5.06
C SER A 46 -0.66 5.14 -3.87
N VAL A 47 -0.38 6.41 -3.62
CA VAL A 47 0.33 6.88 -2.43
C VAL A 47 -0.62 7.76 -1.65
N GLN A 48 -0.71 7.54 -0.35
CA GLN A 48 -1.55 8.30 0.56
C GLN A 48 -0.71 8.92 1.67
N ASP A 49 -0.93 10.22 1.88
CA ASP A 49 -0.32 10.98 2.97
C ASP A 49 -0.90 10.55 4.33
N PRO A 50 -0.11 10.58 5.42
CA PRO A 50 -0.59 10.25 6.77
C PRO A 50 -1.77 11.13 7.19
N ALA A 51 -1.79 12.40 6.77
CA ALA A 51 -2.87 13.34 7.07
C ALA A 51 -4.22 12.94 6.44
N LYS A 52 -4.22 12.07 5.43
CA LYS A 52 -5.42 11.55 4.77
C LYS A 52 -5.76 10.12 5.24
N ALA A 53 -4.94 9.53 6.12
CA ALA A 53 -5.16 8.17 6.61
C ALA A 53 -6.31 8.13 7.62
N LYS A 54 -6.99 6.98 7.72
CA LYS A 54 -8.00 6.77 8.77
C LYS A 54 -7.34 6.77 10.15
N PRO A 55 -8.07 7.05 11.24
CA PRO A 55 -7.49 7.08 12.59
C PRO A 55 -6.67 5.85 12.96
N ASP A 56 -7.16 4.64 12.65
CA ASP A 56 -6.45 3.39 12.95
C ASP A 56 -5.18 3.20 12.11
N GLU A 57 -5.22 3.62 10.85
CA GLU A 57 -4.06 3.58 9.95
C GLU A 57 -2.99 4.58 10.40
N LEU A 58 -3.42 5.77 10.83
CA LEU A 58 -2.54 6.80 11.37
C LEU A 58 -1.86 6.34 12.67
N ALA A 59 -2.63 5.76 13.59
CA ALA A 59 -2.07 5.21 14.83
C ALA A 59 -1.02 4.11 14.56
N ARG A 60 -1.30 3.24 13.58
CA ARG A 60 -0.34 2.21 13.13
C ARG A 60 0.93 2.83 12.55
N LEU A 61 0.80 3.86 11.71
CA LEU A 61 1.94 4.59 11.14
C LEU A 61 2.77 5.27 12.22
N GLN A 62 2.15 5.88 13.22
CA GLN A 62 2.85 6.52 14.34
C GLN A 62 3.63 5.48 15.17
N ALA A 63 3.01 4.34 15.47
CA ALA A 63 3.69 3.25 16.16
C ALA A 63 4.89 2.72 15.35
N PHE A 64 4.70 2.49 14.04
CA PHE A 64 5.76 2.04 13.15
C PHE A 64 6.90 3.06 13.04
N ALA A 65 6.58 4.35 12.95
CA ALA A 65 7.57 5.41 12.95
C ALA A 65 8.42 5.39 14.24
N GLY A 66 7.75 5.24 15.39
CA GLY A 66 8.40 5.16 16.70
C GLY A 66 9.37 3.98 16.82
N THR A 67 9.03 2.80 16.31
CA THR A 67 9.91 1.62 16.37
C THR A 67 11.13 1.72 15.45
N ARG A 68 11.03 2.52 14.39
CA ARG A 68 12.09 2.71 13.38
C ARG A 68 12.90 4.00 13.57
N GLY A 69 12.55 4.84 14.55
CA GLY A 69 13.17 6.15 14.75
C GLY A 69 12.91 7.13 13.59
N LEU A 70 11.76 7.01 12.93
CA LEU A 70 11.36 7.84 11.79
C LEU A 70 10.33 8.89 12.21
N VAL A 71 10.21 9.95 11.41
CA VAL A 71 9.13 10.94 11.57
C VAL A 71 7.90 10.44 10.82
N TYR A 72 6.76 10.29 11.51
CA TYR A 72 5.56 9.71 10.90
C TYR A 72 5.02 10.54 9.71
N THR A 73 5.30 11.85 9.67
CA THR A 73 4.90 12.75 8.57
C THR A 73 5.64 12.46 7.26
N ASP A 74 6.77 11.77 7.33
CA ASP A 74 7.51 11.31 6.15
C ASP A 74 7.06 9.93 5.68
N LEU A 75 6.23 9.23 6.46
CA LEU A 75 5.68 7.95 6.02
C LEU A 75 4.57 8.13 4.99
N ARG A 76 4.39 7.14 4.13
CA ARG A 76 3.29 7.09 3.16
C ARG A 76 2.70 5.68 3.14
N LEU A 77 1.40 5.59 2.88
CA LEU A 77 0.76 4.31 2.59
C LEU A 77 0.80 4.08 1.08
N LEU A 78 1.28 2.92 0.68
CA LEU A 78 1.38 2.49 -0.71
C LEU A 78 0.38 1.36 -0.97
N LYS A 79 -0.35 1.43 -2.08
CA LYS A 79 -1.10 0.30 -2.62
C LYS A 79 -0.74 0.14 -4.08
N THR A 80 -0.40 -1.07 -4.50
CA THR A 80 -0.16 -1.40 -5.90
C THR A 80 -1.38 -2.09 -6.49
N HIS A 81 -1.52 -1.96 -7.80
CA HIS A 81 -2.55 -2.65 -8.56
C HIS A 81 -2.42 -4.17 -8.36
N PRO A 82 -3.53 -4.91 -8.21
CA PRO A 82 -3.50 -6.35 -7.88
C PRO A 82 -2.78 -7.21 -8.95
N ASP A 83 -2.80 -6.77 -10.20
CA ASP A 83 -2.13 -7.48 -11.31
C ASP A 83 -0.62 -7.15 -11.44
N ASP A 84 -0.11 -6.19 -10.66
CA ASP A 84 1.29 -5.75 -10.76
C ASP A 84 2.12 -6.34 -9.60
N ASP A 85 3.39 -6.65 -9.85
CA ASP A 85 4.28 -7.19 -8.84
C ASP A 85 4.55 -6.18 -7.72
N LEU A 86 4.64 -6.70 -6.48
CA LEU A 86 4.94 -5.87 -5.31
C LEU A 86 6.44 -5.56 -5.25
N PRO A 87 6.84 -4.28 -5.17
CA PRO A 87 8.23 -3.93 -4.94
C PRO A 87 8.69 -4.38 -3.56
N PHE A 88 9.91 -4.93 -3.49
CA PHE A 88 10.47 -5.39 -2.22
C PHE A 88 10.83 -4.24 -1.27
N PRO A 89 10.85 -4.48 0.05
CA PRO A 89 11.43 -3.54 1.01
C PRO A 89 12.84 -3.11 0.59
N GLY A 90 13.11 -1.82 0.70
CA GLY A 90 14.31 -1.14 0.21
C GLY A 90 14.21 -0.65 -1.23
N ALA A 91 13.22 -1.08 -2.02
CA ALA A 91 13.04 -0.58 -3.37
C ALA A 91 12.56 0.88 -3.37
N THR A 92 13.04 1.65 -4.35
CA THR A 92 12.83 3.10 -4.40
C THR A 92 12.32 3.57 -5.76
N LEU A 93 11.59 4.69 -5.76
CA LEU A 93 11.36 5.50 -6.96
C LEU A 93 11.45 6.99 -6.66
N PRO A 94 11.72 7.83 -7.67
CA PRO A 94 11.47 9.27 -7.57
C PRO A 94 9.98 9.54 -7.33
N TRP A 95 9.67 10.36 -6.34
CA TRP A 95 8.29 10.68 -5.97
C TRP A 95 8.19 12.08 -5.36
N ASP A 96 7.25 12.88 -5.87
CA ASP A 96 7.08 14.30 -5.51
C ASP A 96 8.44 15.05 -5.53
N ASP A 97 8.87 15.57 -4.38
CA ASP A 97 10.11 16.32 -4.17
C ASP A 97 11.26 15.46 -3.60
N GLY A 98 11.11 14.14 -3.61
CA GLY A 98 12.06 13.23 -2.97
C GLY A 98 12.09 11.83 -3.57
N THR A 99 12.48 10.88 -2.74
CA THR A 99 12.55 9.45 -3.07
C THR A 99 11.63 8.66 -2.15
N LEU A 100 10.71 7.90 -2.71
CA LEU A 100 9.84 7.01 -1.97
C LEU A 100 10.51 5.64 -1.84
N GLU A 101 10.81 5.24 -0.61
CA GLU A 101 11.40 3.93 -0.29
C GLU A 101 10.37 3.03 0.38
N VAL A 102 10.21 1.80 -0.11
CA VAL A 102 9.36 0.79 0.51
C VAL A 102 10.01 0.27 1.78
N LEU A 103 9.32 0.33 2.93
CA LEU A 103 9.86 -0.17 4.20
C LEU A 103 9.32 -1.54 4.60
N ASP A 104 8.03 -1.76 4.35
CA ASP A 104 7.36 -3.01 4.72
C ASP A 104 6.00 -3.15 4.01
N TRP A 105 5.46 -4.36 3.99
CA TRP A 105 4.12 -4.68 3.49
C TRP A 105 3.28 -5.34 4.57
N SER A 106 2.01 -4.93 4.66
CA SER A 106 1.04 -5.66 5.46
C SER A 106 0.80 -7.08 4.93
N GLN A 107 0.19 -7.91 5.77
CA GLN A 107 -0.49 -9.11 5.28
C GLN A 107 -1.54 -8.74 4.23
N GLU A 108 -1.81 -9.68 3.35
CA GLU A 108 -2.90 -9.56 2.39
C GLU A 108 -4.24 -9.53 3.13
N SER A 109 -5.07 -8.54 2.80
CA SER A 109 -6.45 -8.48 3.25
C SER A 109 -7.21 -9.68 2.70
N ASP A 110 -7.74 -10.51 3.58
CA ASP A 110 -8.63 -11.62 3.23
C ASP A 110 -9.90 -11.12 2.53
N PHE A 111 -10.35 -9.92 2.86
CA PHE A 111 -11.53 -9.29 2.28
C PHE A 111 -11.28 -8.69 0.90
N THR A 112 -10.22 -7.91 0.73
CA THR A 112 -9.97 -7.16 -0.53
C THR A 112 -8.92 -7.79 -1.44
N GLY A 113 -8.11 -8.74 -0.95
CA GLY A 113 -6.94 -9.28 -1.68
C GLY A 113 -5.83 -8.26 -1.91
N LEU A 114 -5.81 -7.17 -1.13
CA LEU A 114 -4.82 -6.11 -1.29
C LEU A 114 -3.88 -6.10 -0.10
N ARG A 115 -2.62 -5.75 -0.37
CA ARG A 115 -1.63 -5.40 0.65
C ARG A 115 -1.49 -3.89 0.72
N VAL A 116 -1.17 -3.38 1.90
CA VAL A 116 -0.82 -1.98 2.13
C VAL A 116 0.63 -1.91 2.53
N GLY A 117 1.42 -1.22 1.71
CA GLY A 117 2.82 -0.93 1.97
C GLY A 117 2.97 0.28 2.87
N THR A 118 3.99 0.26 3.73
CA THR A 118 4.49 1.46 4.39
C THR A 118 5.76 1.90 3.69
N CYS A 119 5.80 3.15 3.27
CA CYS A 119 6.96 3.76 2.63
C CYS A 119 7.46 4.95 3.44
N VAL A 120 8.70 5.36 3.23
CA VAL A 120 9.24 6.64 3.70
C VAL A 120 9.58 7.52 2.50
N LEU A 121 9.13 8.76 2.53
CA LEU A 121 9.52 9.80 1.59
C LEU A 121 10.76 10.50 2.14
N ARG A 122 11.91 10.27 1.51
CA ARG A 122 13.17 10.93 1.86
C ARG A 122 13.37 12.14 0.97
N ARG A 123 13.53 13.30 1.59
CA ARG A 123 13.87 14.56 0.91
C ARG A 123 15.39 14.81 1.02
N PRO A 124 15.98 15.52 0.03
CA PRO A 124 17.37 15.95 0.07
C PRO A 124 17.71 16.83 1.29
#